data_AF-A0A3D2Y3C6-F1
#
_entry.id   AF-A0A3D2Y3C6-F1
#
_cell.length_a   1.000
_cell.length_b   1.000
_cell.length_c   1.000
_cell.angle_alpha   90.00
_cell.angle_beta   90.00
_cell.angle_gamma   90.00
#
_symmetry.space_group_name_H-M   'P 1'
#
loop_
_entity.id
_entity.type
_entity.pdbx_description
1 polymer ?
#
loop_
_entity_poly.entity_id
_entity_poly.type
_entity_poly.pdbx_seq_one_letter_code
_entity_poly.pdbx_strand_id
1 'polypeptide(L)'
;HKPFLVIADHLTKAGIAVLRFDDRGTAKSGGTFAGATIDDFSTDVASAFEYLNTRDEINQQKIGLIGHSEGGVTAPLFAARQPDVAFVVLLAGLGVDGTTLWAEQQRDMAVAYGLPNGEAIYQAMRVFAEQVIAGESPQAIEQDLLSKGYDKATAQQYLKVVANEWGRSFLTYQPEEVLPKLTMPVLALNGEKDLQVAAATNIGGMEAIFASSENEDVTLKILPDLNHLFQQAESGLPDEYGRINQTFAPQALLIISDWISSRVGE
;
A
#
# COMPACT_ATOMS: atom_id res chain seq x y z
N HIS A 1 11.71 -0.40 -13.50
CA HIS A 1 11.07 0.94 -13.43
C HIS A 1 11.52 1.70 -12.19
N LYS A 2 11.41 3.03 -12.18
CA LYS A 2 11.69 3.90 -11.00
C LYS A 2 10.48 4.80 -10.70
N PRO A 3 9.33 4.24 -10.26
CA PRO A 3 8.07 4.99 -10.16
C PRO A 3 8.18 6.20 -9.25
N PHE A 4 8.77 6.06 -8.06
CA PHE A 4 8.91 7.17 -7.12
C PHE A 4 9.80 8.30 -7.65
N LEU A 5 10.81 7.99 -8.48
CA LEU A 5 11.61 9.03 -9.14
C LEU A 5 10.77 9.83 -10.14
N VAL A 6 9.90 9.18 -10.91
CA VAL A 6 9.01 9.84 -11.88
C VAL A 6 7.97 10.70 -11.18
N ILE A 7 7.39 10.22 -10.07
CA ILE A 7 6.46 11.01 -9.25
C ILE A 7 7.16 12.24 -8.69
N ALA A 8 8.36 12.08 -8.10
CA ALA A 8 9.12 13.21 -7.56
C ALA A 8 9.53 14.22 -8.63
N ASP A 9 10.00 13.77 -9.80
CA ASP A 9 10.36 14.64 -10.92
C ASP A 9 9.14 15.45 -11.43
N HIS A 10 7.97 14.82 -11.53
CA HIS A 10 6.73 15.49 -11.91
C HIS A 10 6.32 16.57 -10.89
N LEU A 11 6.27 16.22 -9.60
CA LEU A 11 5.87 17.13 -8.53
C LEU A 11 6.85 18.30 -8.36
N THR A 12 8.16 18.05 -8.45
CA THR A 12 9.17 19.11 -8.37
C THR A 12 9.07 20.10 -9.53
N LYS A 13 8.74 19.64 -10.75
CA LYS A 13 8.43 20.52 -11.89
C LYS A 13 7.15 21.34 -11.69
N ALA A 14 6.23 20.85 -10.87
CA ALA A 14 5.03 21.57 -10.44
C ALA A 14 5.25 22.49 -9.23
N GLY A 15 6.51 22.69 -8.80
CA GLY A 15 6.85 23.59 -7.69
C GLY A 15 6.71 22.97 -6.29
N ILE A 16 6.50 21.65 -6.19
CA ILE A 16 6.37 20.94 -4.92
C ILE A 16 7.71 20.30 -4.55
N ALA A 17 8.28 20.68 -3.40
CA ALA A 17 9.47 20.01 -2.88
C ALA A 17 9.13 18.57 -2.46
N VAL A 18 9.97 17.60 -2.85
CA VAL A 18 9.74 16.17 -2.57
C VAL A 18 10.95 15.56 -1.88
N LEU A 19 10.72 14.97 -0.71
CA LEU A 19 11.66 14.05 -0.07
C LEU A 19 11.28 12.61 -0.43
N ARG A 20 12.25 11.85 -0.92
CA ARG A 20 12.18 10.39 -1.00
C ARG A 20 13.30 9.83 -0.14
N PHE A 21 13.00 8.77 0.57
CA PHE A 21 13.97 8.06 1.41
C PHE A 21 13.95 6.57 1.06
N ASP A 22 15.06 5.90 1.38
CA ASP A 22 15.12 4.43 1.37
C ASP A 22 14.70 3.94 2.77
N ASP A 23 13.96 2.85 2.85
CA ASP A 23 13.57 2.26 4.15
C ASP A 23 14.79 1.93 5.01
N ARG A 24 14.60 1.82 6.32
CA ARG A 24 15.66 1.40 7.26
C ARG A 24 16.41 0.16 6.76
N GLY A 25 17.73 0.18 6.88
CA GLY A 25 18.61 -0.92 6.44
C GLY A 25 18.67 -1.13 4.92
N THR A 26 18.07 -0.25 4.12
CA THR A 26 18.07 -0.34 2.65
C THR A 26 18.95 0.73 2.03
N ALA A 27 19.71 0.34 1.01
CA ALA A 27 20.60 1.21 0.25
C ALA A 27 21.54 2.06 1.14
N LYS A 28 21.26 3.35 1.34
CA LYS A 28 22.08 4.24 2.18
C LYS A 28 21.49 4.53 3.56
N SER A 29 20.26 4.12 3.82
CA SER A 29 19.63 4.27 5.13
C SER A 29 20.24 3.31 6.13
N GLY A 30 20.53 3.80 7.33
CA GLY A 30 20.99 2.97 8.46
C GLY A 30 19.85 2.15 9.07
N GLY A 31 20.10 1.48 10.19
CA GLY A 31 19.12 0.64 10.88
C GLY A 31 19.07 -0.79 10.34
N THR A 32 18.08 -1.56 10.80
CA THR A 32 17.90 -2.99 10.48
C THR A 32 16.54 -3.21 9.84
N PHE A 33 16.52 -3.74 8.62
CA PHE A 33 15.29 -4.09 7.90
C PHE A 33 14.66 -5.39 8.45
N ALA A 34 15.49 -6.38 8.76
CA ALA A 34 15.02 -7.68 9.22
C ALA A 34 14.23 -7.57 10.53
N GLY A 35 12.98 -8.02 10.53
CA GLY A 35 12.07 -7.96 11.68
C GLY A 35 11.29 -6.64 11.83
N ALA A 36 11.55 -5.63 10.99
CA ALA A 36 10.80 -4.38 11.03
C ALA A 36 9.31 -4.61 10.72
N THR A 37 8.45 -3.99 11.51
CA THR A 37 6.99 -4.03 11.39
C THR A 37 6.42 -2.86 10.57
N ILE A 38 5.12 -2.87 10.29
CA ILE A 38 4.46 -1.68 9.71
C ILE A 38 4.50 -0.45 10.65
N ASP A 39 4.46 -0.66 11.98
CA ASP A 39 4.63 0.43 12.95
C ASP A 39 6.05 0.97 12.92
N ASP A 40 7.05 0.10 12.78
CA ASP A 40 8.45 0.50 12.56
C ASP A 40 8.57 1.39 11.33
N PHE A 41 8.10 0.95 10.17
CA PHE A 41 8.16 1.78 8.96
C PHE A 41 7.37 3.10 9.09
N SER A 42 6.31 3.16 9.91
CA SER A 42 5.64 4.43 10.22
C SER A 42 6.55 5.42 10.97
N THR A 43 7.52 4.94 11.76
CA THR A 43 8.53 5.81 12.41
C THR A 43 9.60 6.31 11.44
N ASP A 44 9.83 5.60 10.33
CA ASP A 44 10.68 6.11 9.24
C ASP A 44 9.98 7.28 8.53
N VAL A 45 8.65 7.17 8.31
CA VAL A 45 7.81 8.28 7.82
C VAL A 45 7.87 9.48 8.77
N ALA A 46 7.76 9.25 10.08
CA ALA A 46 7.88 10.30 11.09
C ALA A 46 9.23 11.03 11.01
N SER A 47 10.34 10.28 10.90
CA SER A 47 11.69 10.85 10.76
C SER A 47 11.83 11.70 9.48
N ALA A 48 11.23 11.26 8.37
CA ALA A 48 11.21 12.01 7.12
C ALA A 48 10.39 13.31 7.23
N PHE A 49 9.23 13.26 7.90
CA PHE A 49 8.38 14.41 8.17
C PHE A 49 9.08 15.42 9.10
N GLU A 50 9.71 14.95 10.18
CA GLU A 50 10.50 15.79 11.08
C GLU A 50 11.68 16.44 10.36
N TYR A 51 12.40 15.71 9.51
CA TYR A 51 13.48 16.28 8.71
C TYR A 51 12.98 17.45 7.84
N LEU A 52 11.86 17.29 7.13
CA LEU A 52 11.26 18.37 6.33
C LEU A 52 10.87 19.58 7.20
N ASN A 53 10.41 19.36 8.42
CA ASN A 53 10.12 20.45 9.36
C ASN A 53 11.37 21.24 9.78
N THR A 54 12.58 20.70 9.65
CA THR A 54 13.82 21.45 9.94
C THR A 54 14.31 22.34 8.81
N ARG A 55 13.62 22.34 7.66
CA ARG A 55 14.09 23.01 6.43
C ARG A 55 13.43 24.38 6.26
N ASP A 56 14.24 25.44 6.23
CA ASP A 56 13.76 26.82 6.04
C ASP A 56 13.10 27.03 4.67
N GLU A 57 13.49 26.22 3.67
CA GLU A 57 12.92 26.26 2.32
C GLU A 57 11.57 25.54 2.18
N ILE A 58 11.06 24.90 3.24
CA ILE A 58 9.81 24.14 3.24
C ILE A 58 8.76 24.87 4.08
N ASN A 59 7.57 25.06 3.50
CA ASN A 59 6.42 25.53 4.28
C ASN A 59 5.89 24.39 5.17
N GLN A 60 6.21 24.47 6.46
CA GLN A 60 5.87 23.45 7.47
C GLN A 60 4.37 23.18 7.58
N GLN A 61 3.51 24.14 7.22
CA GLN A 61 2.04 23.99 7.26
C GLN A 61 1.47 23.26 6.02
N LYS A 62 2.33 22.90 5.05
CA LYS A 62 1.93 22.32 3.76
C LYS A 62 2.62 20.98 3.48
N ILE A 63 3.15 20.31 4.49
CA ILE A 63 3.81 19.01 4.35
C ILE A 63 2.75 17.90 4.33
N GLY A 64 2.67 17.14 3.23
CA GLY A 64 1.81 15.97 3.11
C GLY A 64 2.59 14.69 2.81
N LEU A 65 1.87 13.57 2.76
CA LEU A 65 2.44 12.24 2.56
C LEU A 65 1.90 11.60 1.27
N ILE A 66 2.75 10.86 0.57
CA ILE A 66 2.35 9.99 -0.55
C ILE A 66 2.85 8.58 -0.24
N GLY A 67 1.93 7.64 -0.08
CA GLY A 67 2.22 6.24 0.22
C GLY A 67 1.76 5.32 -0.91
N HIS A 68 2.60 4.39 -1.36
CA HIS A 68 2.25 3.38 -2.36
C HIS A 68 2.30 1.97 -1.78
N SER A 69 1.28 1.15 -2.03
CA SER A 69 1.19 -0.23 -1.51
C SER A 69 1.34 -0.24 0.02
N GLU A 70 2.38 -0.86 0.58
CA GLU A 70 2.69 -0.82 2.02
C GLU A 70 2.88 0.62 2.53
N GLY A 71 3.42 1.52 1.70
CA GLY A 71 3.46 2.95 2.03
C GLY A 71 2.07 3.55 2.26
N GLY A 72 1.04 2.98 1.63
CA GLY A 72 -0.38 3.30 1.86
C GLY A 72 -0.95 2.74 3.18
N VAL A 73 -0.14 2.03 3.96
CA VAL A 73 -0.42 1.60 5.35
C VAL A 73 0.39 2.46 6.32
N THR A 74 1.69 2.64 6.06
CA THR A 74 2.60 3.34 6.98
C THR A 74 2.34 4.84 7.02
N ALA A 75 2.02 5.47 5.87
CA ALA A 75 1.66 6.88 5.81
C ALA A 75 0.41 7.22 6.64
N PRO A 76 -0.74 6.52 6.50
CA PRO A 76 -1.90 6.81 7.34
C PRO A 76 -1.71 6.41 8.81
N LEU A 77 -0.93 5.37 9.13
CA LEU A 77 -0.57 5.05 10.53
C LEU A 77 0.12 6.22 11.23
N PHE A 78 1.05 6.88 10.56
CA PHE A 78 1.70 8.08 11.07
C PHE A 78 0.73 9.29 11.08
N ALA A 79 0.04 9.56 9.97
CA ALA A 79 -0.84 10.73 9.84
C ALA A 79 -2.01 10.71 10.84
N ALA A 80 -2.56 9.54 11.17
CA ALA A 80 -3.60 9.37 12.19
C ALA A 80 -3.15 9.80 13.61
N ARG A 81 -1.84 9.92 13.84
CA ARG A 81 -1.23 10.34 15.11
C ARG A 81 -0.58 11.72 15.01
N GLN A 82 -0.56 12.33 13.82
CA GLN A 82 0.13 13.60 13.54
C GLN A 82 -0.82 14.62 12.87
N PRO A 83 -1.43 15.54 13.65
CA PRO A 83 -2.41 16.49 13.12
C PRO A 83 -1.80 17.54 12.17
N ASP A 84 -0.48 17.73 12.18
CA ASP A 84 0.20 18.70 11.31
C ASP A 84 0.42 18.19 9.87
N VAL A 85 0.04 16.96 9.56
CA VAL A 85 0.08 16.44 8.18
C VAL A 85 -1.01 17.14 7.35
N ALA A 86 -0.61 17.90 6.34
CA ALA A 86 -1.50 18.76 5.57
C ALA A 86 -2.42 17.99 4.59
N PHE A 87 -1.97 16.82 4.11
CA PHE A 87 -2.75 15.92 3.24
C PHE A 87 -2.10 14.53 3.16
N VAL A 88 -2.88 13.54 2.73
CA VAL A 88 -2.40 12.18 2.44
C VAL A 88 -2.85 11.72 1.04
N VAL A 89 -1.92 11.18 0.26
CA VAL A 89 -2.20 10.50 -1.01
C VAL A 89 -1.87 9.01 -0.88
N LEU A 90 -2.87 8.16 -1.03
CA LEU A 90 -2.78 6.70 -0.99
C LEU A 90 -2.83 6.15 -2.42
N LEU A 91 -1.74 5.54 -2.86
CA LEU A 91 -1.63 4.89 -4.17
C LEU A 91 -1.68 3.39 -3.94
N ALA A 92 -2.76 2.71 -4.34
CA ALA A 92 -2.97 1.30 -4.02
C ALA A 92 -2.75 1.01 -2.52
N GLY A 93 -3.24 1.91 -1.64
CA GLY A 93 -3.23 1.71 -0.18
C GLY A 93 -4.31 0.70 0.25
N LEU A 94 -4.49 0.46 1.56
CA LEU A 94 -5.42 -0.58 2.04
C LEU A 94 -6.72 0.00 2.59
N GLY A 95 -7.84 -0.41 2.00
CA GLY A 95 -9.21 -0.15 2.45
C GLY A 95 -9.91 -1.36 3.05
N VAL A 96 -9.23 -2.51 3.10
CA VAL A 96 -9.68 -3.74 3.77
C VAL A 96 -8.58 -4.29 4.67
N ASP A 97 -8.96 -5.16 5.60
CA ASP A 97 -8.03 -5.78 6.54
C ASP A 97 -6.95 -6.62 5.86
N GLY A 98 -5.80 -6.75 6.53
CA GLY A 98 -4.63 -7.43 5.97
C GLY A 98 -4.89 -8.90 5.59
N THR A 99 -5.79 -9.59 6.29
CA THR A 99 -6.12 -10.99 5.98
C THR A 99 -7.00 -11.12 4.74
N THR A 100 -7.95 -10.21 4.54
CA THR A 100 -8.75 -10.08 3.32
C THR A 100 -7.85 -9.74 2.14
N LEU A 101 -7.01 -8.70 2.27
CA LEU A 101 -6.10 -8.29 1.20
C LEU A 101 -5.19 -9.45 0.76
N TRP A 102 -4.56 -10.14 1.71
CA TRP A 102 -3.68 -11.27 1.40
C TRP A 102 -4.42 -12.35 0.61
N ALA A 103 -5.62 -12.73 1.06
CA ALA A 103 -6.41 -13.76 0.42
C ALA A 103 -6.88 -13.36 -0.99
N GLU A 104 -7.31 -12.11 -1.18
CA GLU A 104 -7.70 -11.58 -2.49
C GLU A 104 -6.52 -11.54 -3.45
N GLN A 105 -5.36 -11.04 -3.01
CA GLN A 105 -4.15 -11.01 -3.82
C GLN A 105 -3.77 -12.40 -4.35
N GLN A 106 -3.80 -13.43 -3.49
CA GLN A 106 -3.50 -14.80 -3.93
C GLN A 106 -4.56 -15.36 -4.89
N ARG A 107 -5.85 -15.11 -4.61
CA ARG A 107 -6.97 -15.51 -5.49
C ARG A 107 -6.81 -14.88 -6.87
N ASP A 108 -6.63 -13.56 -6.93
CA ASP A 108 -6.67 -12.78 -8.16
C ASP A 108 -5.46 -13.07 -9.03
N MET A 109 -4.27 -13.21 -8.43
CA MET A 109 -3.08 -13.70 -9.12
C MET A 109 -3.30 -15.10 -9.71
N ALA A 110 -3.80 -16.05 -8.91
CA ALA A 110 -4.01 -17.41 -9.39
C ALA A 110 -5.02 -17.46 -10.55
N VAL A 111 -6.14 -16.74 -10.44
CA VAL A 111 -7.15 -16.64 -11.51
C VAL A 111 -6.56 -16.01 -12.76
N ALA A 112 -5.77 -14.94 -12.63
CA ALA A 112 -5.11 -14.29 -13.76
C ALA A 112 -4.07 -15.19 -14.46
N TYR A 113 -3.41 -16.09 -13.72
CA TYR A 113 -2.57 -17.15 -14.29
C TYR A 113 -3.35 -18.36 -14.85
N GLY A 114 -4.68 -18.32 -14.82
CA GLY A 114 -5.55 -19.36 -15.38
C GLY A 114 -5.78 -20.56 -14.46
N LEU A 115 -5.44 -20.46 -13.17
CA LEU A 115 -5.76 -21.51 -12.21
C LEU A 115 -7.28 -21.50 -11.93
N PRO A 116 -7.93 -22.67 -11.90
CA PRO A 116 -9.34 -22.77 -11.54
C PRO A 116 -9.54 -22.58 -10.04
N ASN A 117 -10.80 -22.39 -9.63
CA ASN A 117 -11.24 -22.39 -8.23
C ASN A 117 -10.64 -21.28 -7.34
N GLY A 118 -10.63 -20.03 -7.82
CA GLY A 118 -10.17 -18.88 -7.04
C GLY A 118 -10.79 -18.76 -5.64
N GLU A 119 -12.07 -19.11 -5.48
CA GLU A 119 -12.73 -19.10 -4.16
C GLU A 119 -12.07 -20.07 -3.15
N ALA A 120 -11.67 -21.26 -3.59
CA ALA A 120 -10.98 -22.20 -2.71
C ALA A 120 -9.60 -21.66 -2.28
N ILE A 121 -8.92 -20.92 -3.17
CA ILE A 121 -7.64 -20.26 -2.87
C ILE A 121 -7.87 -19.14 -1.84
N TYR A 122 -8.88 -18.30 -2.06
CA TYR A 122 -9.26 -17.24 -1.12
C TYR A 122 -9.50 -17.80 0.29
N GLN A 123 -10.35 -18.82 0.41
CA GLN A 123 -10.66 -19.43 1.71
C GLN A 123 -9.44 -20.09 2.37
N ALA A 124 -8.59 -20.77 1.58
CA ALA A 124 -7.36 -21.35 2.11
C ALA A 124 -6.39 -20.29 2.64
N MET A 125 -6.28 -19.15 1.95
CA MET A 125 -5.37 -18.06 2.32
C MET A 125 -5.89 -17.22 3.49
N ARG A 126 -7.22 -17.11 3.64
CA ARG A 126 -7.87 -16.58 4.85
C ARG A 126 -7.47 -17.38 6.09
N VAL A 127 -7.68 -18.70 6.05
CA VAL A 127 -7.31 -19.60 7.17
C VAL A 127 -5.81 -19.52 7.46
N PHE A 128 -4.98 -19.55 6.42
CA PHE A 128 -3.53 -19.43 6.57
C PHE A 128 -3.13 -18.13 7.29
N ALA A 129 -3.72 -16.99 6.91
CA ALA A 129 -3.45 -15.71 7.56
C ALA A 129 -3.89 -15.71 9.03
N GLU A 130 -5.04 -16.31 9.34
CA GLU A 130 -5.55 -16.46 10.71
C GLU A 130 -4.61 -17.32 11.58
N GLN A 131 -4.06 -18.41 11.04
CA GLN A 131 -3.08 -19.25 11.74
C GLN A 131 -1.77 -18.49 12.03
N VAL A 132 -1.32 -17.65 11.09
CA VAL A 132 -0.13 -16.80 11.26
C VAL A 132 -0.35 -15.78 12.38
N ILE A 133 -1.52 -15.14 12.42
CA ILE A 133 -1.92 -14.21 13.49
C ILE A 133 -2.03 -14.93 14.83
N ALA A 134 -2.60 -16.14 14.86
CA ALA A 134 -2.74 -16.96 16.06
C ALA A 134 -1.39 -17.48 16.60
N GLY A 135 -0.29 -17.28 15.86
CA GLY A 135 1.04 -17.72 16.29
C GLY A 135 1.24 -19.22 16.17
N GLU A 136 0.50 -19.90 15.27
CA GLU A 136 0.73 -21.32 15.02
C GLU A 136 2.15 -21.57 14.50
N SER A 137 2.71 -22.75 14.83
CA SER A 137 4.05 -23.10 14.39
C SER A 137 4.12 -23.20 12.85
N PRO A 138 5.23 -22.78 12.22
CA PRO A 138 5.40 -22.92 10.77
C PRO A 138 5.18 -24.35 10.26
N GLN A 139 5.51 -25.36 11.06
CA GLN A 139 5.29 -26.77 10.72
C GLN A 139 3.80 -27.11 10.66
N ALA A 140 2.99 -26.64 11.61
CA ALA A 140 1.54 -26.88 11.60
C ALA A 140 0.87 -26.24 10.38
N ILE A 141 1.25 -24.99 10.08
CA ILE A 141 0.75 -24.25 8.91
C ILE A 141 1.19 -24.94 7.60
N GLU A 142 2.45 -25.39 7.50
CA GLU A 142 2.93 -26.16 6.34
C GLU A 142 2.10 -27.43 6.15
N GLN A 143 1.84 -28.20 7.22
CA GLN A 143 1.02 -29.42 7.12
C GLN A 143 -0.42 -29.14 6.71
N ASP A 144 -1.03 -28.07 7.21
CA ASP A 144 -2.38 -27.66 6.81
C ASP A 144 -2.44 -27.33 5.31
N LEU A 145 -1.48 -26.54 4.80
CA LEU A 145 -1.39 -26.23 3.37
C LEU A 145 -1.19 -27.48 2.50
N LEU A 146 -0.30 -28.40 2.92
CA LEU A 146 -0.09 -29.67 2.22
C LEU A 146 -1.38 -30.50 2.16
N SER A 147 -2.17 -30.52 3.24
CA SER A 147 -3.47 -31.22 3.29
C SER A 147 -4.50 -30.64 2.32
N LYS A 148 -4.37 -29.34 1.99
CA LYS A 148 -5.21 -28.61 1.03
C LYS A 148 -4.70 -28.70 -0.41
N GLY A 149 -3.65 -29.50 -0.65
CA GLY A 149 -3.12 -29.79 -1.98
C GLY A 149 -2.06 -28.81 -2.49
N TYR A 150 -1.58 -27.89 -1.65
CA TYR A 150 -0.40 -27.08 -2.00
C TYR A 150 0.86 -27.95 -1.94
N ASP A 151 1.81 -27.73 -2.84
CA ASP A 151 3.10 -28.38 -2.73
C ASP A 151 3.97 -27.73 -1.64
N LYS A 152 5.01 -28.46 -1.24
CA LYS A 152 5.92 -28.03 -0.18
C LYS A 152 6.64 -26.73 -0.52
N ALA A 153 7.02 -26.52 -1.78
CA ALA A 153 7.74 -25.31 -2.17
C ALA A 153 6.86 -24.07 -2.04
N THR A 154 5.60 -24.19 -2.45
CA THR A 154 4.58 -23.13 -2.36
C THR A 154 4.26 -22.83 -0.90
N ALA A 155 4.05 -23.86 -0.06
CA ALA A 155 3.80 -23.66 1.37
C ALA A 155 4.97 -22.93 2.05
N GLN A 156 6.21 -23.32 1.75
CA GLN A 156 7.40 -22.66 2.28
C GLN A 156 7.56 -21.22 1.78
N GLN A 157 7.16 -20.95 0.54
CA GLN A 157 7.17 -19.60 -0.01
C GLN A 157 6.18 -18.70 0.74
N TYR A 158 4.95 -19.14 1.00
CA TYR A 158 3.99 -18.36 1.79
C TYR A 158 4.47 -18.10 3.21
N LEU A 159 4.98 -19.14 3.89
CA LEU A 159 5.55 -19.00 5.24
C LEU A 159 6.69 -18.00 5.28
N LYS A 160 7.59 -18.02 4.28
CA LYS A 160 8.70 -17.07 4.22
C LYS A 160 8.22 -15.61 4.13
N VAL A 161 7.14 -15.37 3.39
CA VAL A 161 6.62 -14.01 3.15
C VAL A 161 5.94 -13.46 4.40
N VAL A 162 5.01 -14.21 5.01
CA VAL A 162 4.17 -13.65 6.08
C VAL A 162 4.39 -14.23 7.48
N ALA A 163 5.03 -15.39 7.64
CA ALA A 163 5.29 -16.00 8.95
C ALA A 163 6.53 -15.40 9.64
N ASN A 164 6.60 -14.07 9.66
CA ASN A 164 7.63 -13.26 10.31
C ASN A 164 6.95 -12.05 11.00
N GLU A 165 7.71 -11.23 11.72
CA GLU A 165 7.17 -10.11 12.51
C GLU A 165 6.46 -9.07 11.62
N TRP A 166 7.07 -8.73 10.48
CA TRP A 166 6.46 -7.86 9.48
C TRP A 166 5.11 -8.40 9.01
N GLY A 167 5.08 -9.65 8.55
CA GLY A 167 3.89 -10.26 7.98
C GLY A 167 2.76 -10.38 8.99
N ARG A 168 3.07 -10.71 10.25
CA ARG A 168 2.07 -10.66 11.33
C ARG A 168 1.54 -9.25 11.52
N SER A 169 2.41 -8.24 11.61
CA SER A 169 1.99 -6.85 11.79
C SER A 169 1.09 -6.37 10.64
N PHE A 170 1.43 -6.73 9.40
CA PHE A 170 0.66 -6.41 8.20
C PHE A 170 -0.70 -7.11 8.20
N LEU A 171 -0.74 -8.42 8.49
CA LEU A 171 -1.99 -9.19 8.54
C LEU A 171 -2.94 -8.70 9.65
N THR A 172 -2.40 -8.17 10.75
CA THR A 172 -3.20 -7.57 11.83
C THR A 172 -3.65 -6.14 11.56
N TYR A 173 -3.21 -5.51 10.46
CA TYR A 173 -3.62 -4.15 10.12
C TYR A 173 -5.12 -4.08 9.83
N GLN A 174 -5.78 -3.11 10.48
CA GLN A 174 -7.21 -2.83 10.34
C GLN A 174 -7.38 -1.37 9.88
N PRO A 175 -7.74 -1.11 8.61
CA PRO A 175 -7.91 0.26 8.12
C PRO A 175 -9.05 1.00 8.83
N GLU A 176 -10.08 0.32 9.32
CA GLU A 176 -11.16 0.92 10.11
C GLU A 176 -10.68 1.53 11.43
N GLU A 177 -9.54 1.09 11.95
CA GLU A 177 -8.93 1.65 13.17
C GLU A 177 -8.03 2.85 12.87
N VAL A 178 -7.75 3.14 11.60
CA VAL A 178 -6.74 4.13 11.19
C VAL A 178 -7.34 5.22 10.30
N LEU A 179 -7.99 4.86 9.20
CA LEU A 179 -8.48 5.81 8.20
C LEU A 179 -9.50 6.82 8.77
N PRO A 180 -10.45 6.46 9.67
CA PRO A 180 -11.36 7.45 10.25
C PRO A 180 -10.70 8.54 11.09
N LYS A 181 -9.45 8.31 11.51
CA LYS A 181 -8.67 9.27 12.31
C LYS A 181 -7.93 10.28 11.43
N LEU A 182 -7.91 10.09 10.11
CA LEU A 182 -7.36 11.06 9.18
C LEU A 182 -8.34 12.22 9.05
N THR A 183 -8.01 13.36 9.65
CA THR A 183 -8.82 14.59 9.63
C THR A 183 -8.42 15.55 8.50
N MET A 184 -7.27 15.33 7.89
CA MET A 184 -6.75 16.08 6.75
C MET A 184 -7.32 15.55 5.43
N PRO A 185 -7.24 16.33 4.33
CA PRO A 185 -7.66 15.86 3.02
C PRO A 185 -6.96 14.56 2.59
N VAL A 186 -7.73 13.63 2.00
CA VAL A 186 -7.24 12.34 1.52
C VAL A 186 -7.54 12.14 0.04
N LEU A 187 -6.53 11.74 -0.74
CA LEU A 187 -6.69 11.20 -2.09
C LEU A 187 -6.34 9.73 -2.08
N ALA A 188 -7.26 8.85 -2.47
CA ALA A 188 -6.95 7.45 -2.74
C ALA A 188 -7.13 7.12 -4.22
N LEU A 189 -6.08 6.57 -4.83
CA LEU A 189 -6.08 6.11 -6.22
C LEU A 189 -5.79 4.62 -6.26
N ASN A 190 -6.51 3.87 -7.11
CA ASN A 190 -6.20 2.49 -7.44
C ASN A 190 -6.22 2.27 -8.95
N GLY A 191 -5.33 1.43 -9.47
CA GLY A 191 -5.42 0.97 -10.85
C GLY A 191 -6.48 -0.12 -11.00
N GLU A 192 -7.35 -0.02 -12.00
CA GLU A 192 -8.43 -0.98 -12.25
C GLU A 192 -7.94 -2.43 -12.41
N LYS A 193 -6.76 -2.61 -13.00
CA LYS A 193 -6.13 -3.92 -13.24
C LYS A 193 -5.10 -4.29 -12.15
N ASP A 194 -5.20 -3.68 -10.98
CA ASP A 194 -4.36 -4.03 -9.85
C ASP A 194 -4.78 -5.40 -9.28
N LEU A 195 -3.90 -6.40 -9.43
CA LEU A 195 -4.07 -7.76 -8.89
C LEU A 195 -3.43 -7.95 -7.51
N GLN A 196 -2.76 -6.93 -6.98
CA GLN A 196 -2.17 -6.97 -5.64
C GLN A 196 -3.09 -6.31 -4.61
N VAL A 197 -3.78 -5.27 -5.04
CA VAL A 197 -4.76 -4.53 -4.25
C VAL A 197 -5.99 -4.30 -5.13
N ALA A 198 -6.93 -5.25 -5.09
CA ALA A 198 -8.10 -5.26 -5.98
C ALA A 198 -8.89 -3.95 -5.88
N ALA A 199 -8.94 -3.18 -6.96
CA ALA A 199 -9.41 -1.78 -6.94
C ALA A 199 -10.84 -1.62 -6.40
N ALA A 200 -11.76 -2.49 -6.82
CA ALA A 200 -13.17 -2.41 -6.44
C ALA A 200 -13.37 -2.68 -4.94
N THR A 201 -12.82 -3.78 -4.43
CA THR A 201 -12.88 -4.12 -3.01
C THR A 201 -12.17 -3.04 -2.17
N ASN A 202 -11.00 -2.59 -2.62
CA ASN A 202 -10.18 -1.66 -1.88
C ASN A 202 -10.81 -0.27 -1.75
N ILE A 203 -11.20 0.34 -2.88
CA ILE A 203 -11.84 1.66 -2.88
C ILE A 203 -13.22 1.61 -2.21
N GLY A 204 -13.99 0.53 -2.42
CA GLY A 204 -15.27 0.34 -1.73
C GLY A 204 -15.11 0.21 -0.21
N GLY A 205 -14.05 -0.46 0.25
CA GLY A 205 -13.70 -0.52 1.68
C GLY A 205 -13.36 0.85 2.25
N MET A 206 -12.50 1.63 1.57
CA MET A 206 -12.20 3.01 1.98
C MET A 206 -13.46 3.89 1.99
N GLU A 207 -14.33 3.76 0.98
CA GLU A 207 -15.59 4.51 0.91
C GLU A 207 -16.49 4.21 2.12
N ALA A 208 -16.67 2.93 2.46
CA ALA A 208 -17.45 2.53 3.63
C ALA A 208 -16.86 3.06 4.94
N ILE A 209 -15.53 3.01 5.09
CA ILE A 209 -14.84 3.48 6.29
C ILE A 209 -14.99 5.01 6.41
N PHE A 210 -14.67 5.77 5.36
CA PHE A 210 -14.76 7.24 5.40
C PHE A 210 -16.20 7.75 5.51
N ALA A 211 -17.19 7.04 4.96
CA ALA A 211 -18.61 7.37 5.15
C ALA A 211 -19.06 7.33 6.63
N SER A 212 -18.30 6.62 7.49
CA SER A 212 -18.51 6.58 8.93
C SER A 212 -17.59 7.51 9.73
N SER A 213 -16.72 8.27 9.04
CA SER A 213 -15.78 9.20 9.64
C SER A 213 -16.28 10.65 9.61
N GLU A 214 -15.59 11.54 10.33
CA GLU A 214 -15.86 12.99 10.29
C GLU A 214 -15.14 13.70 9.13
N ASN A 215 -14.37 12.99 8.29
CA ASN A 215 -13.60 13.60 7.20
C ASN A 215 -14.45 13.75 5.93
N GLU A 216 -14.76 14.99 5.59
CA GLU A 216 -15.55 15.34 4.40
C GLU A 216 -14.69 15.61 3.15
N ASP A 217 -13.36 15.77 3.26
CA ASP A 217 -12.46 16.03 2.14
C ASP A 217 -11.70 14.76 1.72
N VAL A 218 -12.47 13.78 1.24
CA VAL A 218 -11.96 12.49 0.76
C VAL A 218 -12.27 12.34 -0.72
N THR A 219 -11.25 12.08 -1.53
CA THR A 219 -11.36 11.79 -2.96
C THR A 219 -10.90 10.36 -3.23
N LEU A 220 -11.81 9.50 -3.67
CA LEU A 220 -11.51 8.10 -4.00
C LEU A 220 -11.69 7.87 -5.51
N LYS A 221 -10.70 7.26 -6.18
CA LYS A 221 -10.77 7.00 -7.63
C LYS A 221 -10.14 5.67 -8.04
N ILE A 222 -10.86 4.96 -8.90
CA ILE A 222 -10.31 3.86 -9.70
C ILE A 222 -9.89 4.43 -11.06
N LEU A 223 -8.67 4.13 -11.49
CA LEU A 223 -8.10 4.58 -12.74
C LEU A 223 -8.12 3.45 -13.77
N PRO A 224 -8.87 3.60 -14.89
CA PRO A 224 -9.04 2.54 -15.87
C PRO A 224 -7.72 2.03 -16.44
N ASP A 225 -7.69 0.72 -16.71
CA ASP A 225 -6.57 0.00 -17.35
C ASP A 225 -5.19 0.11 -16.68
N LEU A 226 -5.09 0.66 -15.47
CA LEU A 226 -3.80 0.74 -14.76
C LEU A 226 -3.57 -0.48 -13.87
N ASN A 227 -2.35 -1.01 -13.85
CA ASN A 227 -1.94 -2.05 -12.89
C ASN A 227 -1.51 -1.46 -11.54
N HIS A 228 -0.99 -2.32 -10.65
CA HIS A 228 -0.50 -1.96 -9.32
C HIS A 228 0.59 -0.87 -9.32
N LEU A 229 1.40 -0.79 -10.38
CA LEU A 229 2.46 0.22 -10.53
C LEU A 229 1.95 1.48 -11.24
N PHE A 230 0.63 1.60 -11.43
CA PHE A 230 -0.02 2.66 -12.21
C PHE A 230 0.50 2.74 -13.66
N GLN A 231 0.86 1.60 -14.25
CA GLN A 231 1.20 1.51 -15.68
C GLN A 231 -0.04 1.08 -16.47
N GLN A 232 -0.21 1.57 -17.69
CA GLN A 232 -1.18 1.05 -18.64
C GLN A 232 -0.89 -0.44 -18.89
N ALA A 233 -1.87 -1.27 -18.60
CA ALA A 233 -1.74 -2.71 -18.47
C ALA A 233 -2.75 -3.43 -19.37
N GLU A 234 -2.37 -4.60 -19.87
CA GLU A 234 -3.32 -5.49 -20.56
C GLU A 234 -3.96 -6.42 -19.55
N SER A 235 -3.14 -7.14 -18.77
CA SER A 235 -3.57 -8.16 -17.83
C SER A 235 -3.47 -7.76 -16.36
N GLY A 236 -2.59 -6.82 -16.00
CA GLY A 236 -2.30 -6.50 -14.61
C GLY A 236 -1.30 -7.44 -13.92
N LEU A 237 -0.83 -8.48 -14.61
CA LEU A 237 0.11 -9.46 -14.07
C LEU A 237 1.50 -8.85 -13.85
N PRO A 238 2.23 -9.25 -12.79
CA PRO A 238 3.61 -8.80 -12.57
C PRO A 238 4.56 -9.06 -13.75
N ASP A 239 4.29 -10.10 -14.55
CA ASP A 239 5.10 -10.48 -15.71
C ASP A 239 5.12 -9.45 -16.85
N GLU A 240 4.14 -8.54 -16.93
CA GLU A 240 4.16 -7.41 -17.87
C GLU A 240 4.89 -6.18 -17.33
N TYR A 241 5.09 -6.06 -16.01
CA TYR A 241 5.58 -4.82 -15.39
C TYR A 241 6.91 -4.35 -15.97
N GLY A 242 7.86 -5.28 -16.18
CA GLY A 242 9.17 -4.98 -16.76
C GLY A 242 9.18 -4.86 -18.28
N ARG A 243 8.10 -5.27 -18.97
CA ARG A 243 7.95 -5.19 -20.42
C ARG A 243 7.22 -3.92 -20.87
N ILE A 244 6.40 -3.34 -20.00
CA ILE A 244 5.71 -2.07 -20.25
C ILE A 244 6.73 -0.93 -20.20
N ASN A 245 6.89 -0.17 -21.28
CA ASN A 245 7.85 0.95 -21.33
C ASN A 245 7.48 2.10 -20.38
N GLN A 246 6.18 2.33 -20.15
CA GLN A 246 5.69 3.36 -19.25
C GLN A 246 6.07 3.03 -17.81
N THR A 247 6.66 3.99 -17.08
CA THR A 247 7.00 3.80 -15.66
C THR A 247 5.83 4.13 -14.73
N PHE A 248 5.04 5.14 -15.08
CA PHE A 248 3.87 5.59 -14.35
C PHE A 248 2.96 6.34 -15.33
N ALA A 249 1.65 6.20 -15.21
CA ALA A 249 0.71 6.81 -16.14
C ALA A 249 0.67 8.34 -15.97
N PRO A 250 0.85 9.13 -17.05
CA PRO A 250 0.79 10.59 -16.99
C PRO A 250 -0.52 11.11 -16.40
N GLN A 251 -1.65 10.44 -16.68
CA GLN A 251 -2.95 10.82 -16.12
C GLN A 251 -2.98 10.71 -14.60
N ALA A 252 -2.35 9.69 -14.01
CA ALA A 252 -2.26 9.54 -12.57
C ALA A 252 -1.36 10.61 -11.95
N LEU A 253 -0.23 10.95 -12.60
CA LEU A 253 0.64 12.06 -12.18
C LEU A 253 -0.10 13.40 -12.13
N LEU A 254 -0.87 13.71 -13.18
CA LEU A 254 -1.67 14.94 -13.26
C LEU A 254 -2.74 14.98 -12.17
N ILE A 255 -3.47 13.88 -11.95
CA ILE A 255 -4.46 13.81 -10.86
C ILE A 255 -3.80 14.10 -9.51
N ILE A 256 -2.63 13.51 -9.24
CA ILE A 256 -1.90 13.72 -7.99
C ILE A 256 -1.47 15.19 -7.86
N SER A 257 -0.80 15.75 -8.87
CA SER A 257 -0.31 17.13 -8.79
C SER A 257 -1.44 18.14 -8.68
N ASP A 258 -2.48 18.01 -9.49
CA ASP A 258 -3.58 18.98 -9.53
C ASP A 258 -4.36 18.95 -8.21
N TRP A 259 -4.58 17.75 -7.65
CA TRP A 259 -5.27 17.57 -6.37
C TRP A 259 -4.47 18.14 -5.19
N ILE A 260 -3.13 17.98 -5.19
CA ILE A 260 -2.25 18.58 -4.18
C ILE A 260 -2.30 20.10 -4.32
N SER A 261 -2.04 20.63 -5.53
CA SER A 261 -2.02 22.07 -5.78
C SER A 261 -3.32 22.78 -5.42
N SER A 262 -4.48 22.12 -5.55
CA SER A 262 -5.76 22.72 -5.15
C SER A 262 -5.95 22.85 -3.63
N ARG A 263 -5.14 22.17 -2.81
CA ARG A 263 -5.23 22.15 -1.34
C ARG A 263 -4.12 22.93 -0.66
N VAL A 264 -2.93 22.88 -1.24
CA VAL A 264 -1.75 23.56 -0.69
C VAL A 264 -1.25 24.72 -1.56
N GLY A 265 -2.03 25.16 -2.55
CA GLY A 265 -1.68 26.20 -3.54
C GLY A 265 -1.00 27.45 -2.95
N GLU A 266 -0.07 28.03 -3.75
CA GLU A 266 0.99 29.02 -3.43
C GLU A 266 1.30 29.28 -1.94
#